data_AF-A0A1I8B0S1-F1
#
_entry.id   AF-A0A1I8B0S1-F1
#
_cell.length_a   1.000
_cell.length_b   1.000
_cell.length_c   1.000
_cell.angle_alpha   90.00
_cell.angle_beta   90.00
_cell.angle_gamma   90.00
#
_symmetry.space_group_name_H-M   'P 1'
#
loop_
_entity.id
_entity.type
_entity.pdbx_description
1 polymer ?
#
loop_
_entity_poly.entity_id
_entity_poly.type
_entity_poly.pdbx_seq_one_letter_code
_entity_poly.pdbx_strand_id
1 'polypeptide(L)'
;MNDLQIKTKRNKTKLQHEGFLYVFDKLNSDGDKKFWRCEQFNTREVNCHGRLHTSLEDIALKTVGHHTCNDSAANLFTQRLVTGIKRRAEETMDTPAAIRTRILQQVPTPVLANLP
;
A
#
# COMPACT_ATOMS: atom_id res chain seq x y z
N MET A 1 -8.33 -13.85 -7.11
CA MET A 1 -7.80 -12.48 -7.28
C MET A 1 -7.30 -12.06 -5.91
N ASN A 2 -5.99 -11.85 -5.74
CA ASN A 2 -5.41 -11.60 -4.42
C ASN A 2 -5.53 -10.11 -4.08
N ASP A 3 -6.30 -9.80 -3.04
CA ASP A 3 -6.39 -8.47 -2.44
C ASP A 3 -5.01 -8.06 -1.88
N LEU A 4 -4.61 -6.80 -2.11
CA LEU A 4 -3.27 -6.32 -1.77
C LEU A 4 -3.32 -5.26 -0.67
N GLN A 5 -2.48 -5.45 0.35
CA GLN A 5 -2.34 -4.53 1.46
C GLN A 5 -1.35 -3.39 1.13
N ILE A 6 -1.76 -2.14 1.25
CA ILE A 6 -0.96 -0.94 0.92
C ILE A 6 -0.68 -0.14 2.21
N LYS A 7 0.60 0.05 2.56
CA LYS A 7 1.02 0.86 3.72
C LYS A 7 1.21 2.34 3.34
N THR A 8 0.47 3.24 3.98
CA THR A 8 0.59 4.70 3.76
C THR A 8 1.70 5.36 4.59
N LYS A 9 2.02 6.64 4.33
CA LYS A 9 3.02 7.46 5.08
C LYS A 9 2.78 7.53 6.60
N ARG A 10 1.57 7.19 7.09
CA ARG A 10 1.20 7.19 8.52
C ARG A 10 0.97 5.79 9.09
N ASN A 11 1.50 4.75 8.43
CA ASN A 11 1.32 3.35 8.80
C ASN A 11 -0.14 2.87 8.87
N LYS A 12 -1.09 3.62 8.28
CA LYS A 12 -2.47 3.16 8.12
C LYS A 12 -2.53 2.20 6.94
N THR A 13 -2.96 0.99 7.22
CA THR A 13 -3.22 -0.07 6.25
C THR A 13 -4.40 0.29 5.38
N LYS A 14 -4.18 0.27 4.06
CA LYS A 14 -5.23 0.31 3.05
C LYS A 14 -5.40 -1.05 2.42
N LEU A 15 -6.63 -1.36 2.04
CA LEU A 15 -6.95 -2.56 1.29
C LEU A 15 -7.40 -2.17 -0.10
N GLN A 16 -6.83 -2.81 -1.11
CA GLN A 16 -7.33 -2.71 -2.48
C GLN A 16 -8.31 -3.84 -2.74
N HIS A 17 -9.49 -3.49 -3.28
CA HIS A 17 -10.47 -4.48 -3.76
C HIS A 17 -11.27 -3.90 -4.92
N GLU A 18 -11.40 -4.66 -6.01
CA GLU A 18 -12.16 -4.27 -7.23
C GLU A 18 -11.83 -2.85 -7.75
N GLY A 19 -10.55 -2.47 -7.74
CA GLY A 19 -10.10 -1.17 -8.25
C GLY A 19 -10.25 0.01 -7.27
N PHE A 20 -10.99 -0.19 -6.18
CA PHE A 20 -11.15 0.81 -5.13
C PHE A 20 -10.15 0.62 -3.99
N LEU A 21 -9.83 1.72 -3.32
CA LEU A 21 -9.03 1.73 -2.11
C LEU A 21 -9.91 1.94 -0.90
N TYR A 22 -9.68 1.11 0.11
CA TYR A 22 -10.40 1.18 1.37
C TYR A 22 -9.44 1.43 2.54
N VAL A 23 -9.92 2.16 3.53
CA VAL A 23 -9.25 2.45 4.80
C VAL A 23 -10.01 1.74 5.91
N PHE A 24 -9.28 1.14 6.85
CA PHE A 24 -9.88 0.46 7.99
C PHE A 24 -10.75 1.41 8.81
N ASP A 25 -11.95 0.94 9.14
CA ASP A 25 -12.91 1.62 10.01
C ASP A 25 -12.81 1.10 11.44
N LYS A 26 -13.23 -0.16 11.60
CA LYS A 26 -13.43 -0.85 12.88
C LYS A 26 -13.64 -2.34 12.64
N LEU A 27 -13.56 -3.12 13.71
CA LEU A 27 -14.08 -4.49 13.73
C LEU A 27 -15.60 -4.50 13.95
N ASN A 28 -16.25 -5.62 13.63
CA ASN A 28 -17.60 -5.88 14.13
C ASN A 28 -17.58 -6.16 15.64
N SER A 29 -18.77 -6.25 16.24
CA SER A 29 -18.93 -6.49 17.68
C SER A 29 -18.26 -7.78 18.16
N ASP A 30 -18.27 -8.82 17.34
CA ASP A 30 -17.68 -10.14 17.66
C ASP A 30 -16.16 -10.19 17.40
N GLY A 31 -15.60 -9.16 16.75
CA GLY A 31 -14.17 -9.07 16.47
C GLY A 31 -13.65 -10.00 15.38
N ASP A 32 -14.52 -10.65 14.59
CA ASP A 32 -14.16 -11.62 13.54
C ASP A 32 -14.18 -11.02 12.12
N LYS A 33 -14.68 -9.80 11.95
CA LYS A 33 -14.78 -9.10 10.66
C LYS A 33 -14.22 -7.69 10.75
N LYS A 34 -13.51 -7.28 9.71
CA LYS A 34 -13.05 -5.90 9.54
C LYS A 34 -14.01 -5.15 8.62
N PHE A 35 -14.38 -3.95 9.03
CA PHE A 35 -15.12 -3.00 8.20
C PHE A 35 -14.17 -1.95 7.66
N TRP A 36 -14.38 -1.63 6.39
CA TRP A 36 -13.55 -0.72 5.64
C TRP A 36 -14.43 0.30 4.90
N ARG A 37 -13.90 1.50 4.74
CA ARG A 37 -14.53 2.62 4.05
C ARG A 37 -13.72 2.99 2.83
N CYS A 38 -14.38 3.35 1.74
CA CYS A 38 -13.68 3.95 0.60
C CYS A 38 -12.77 5.09 1.09
N GLU A 39 -11.58 5.22 0.51
CA GLU A 39 -10.65 6.30 0.82
C GLU A 39 -11.28 7.69 0.59
N GLN A 40 -12.22 7.78 -0.35
CA GLN A 40 -12.96 9.01 -0.66
C GLN A 40 -14.22 9.19 0.21
N PHE A 41 -14.40 8.41 1.27
CA PHE A 41 -15.53 8.58 2.19
C PHE A 41 -15.42 9.89 2.96
N ASN A 42 -16.51 10.68 2.96
CA ASN A 42 -16.62 11.97 3.64
C ASN A 42 -15.58 13.02 3.18
N THR A 43 -15.02 12.86 1.97
CA THR A 43 -14.25 13.94 1.33
C THR A 43 -15.21 14.97 0.76
N ARG A 44 -14.83 16.26 0.80
CA ARG A 44 -15.68 17.36 0.32
C ARG A 44 -15.99 17.29 -1.17
N GLU A 45 -15.10 16.68 -1.94
CA GLU A 45 -15.17 16.62 -3.40
C GLU A 45 -16.07 15.49 -3.90
N VAL A 46 -16.02 14.31 -3.27
CA VAL A 46 -16.66 13.10 -3.81
C VAL A 46 -17.68 12.48 -2.85
N ASN A 47 -17.40 12.52 -1.54
CA ASN A 47 -18.22 11.91 -0.49
C ASN A 47 -18.71 10.48 -0.83
N CYS A 48 -17.77 9.59 -1.15
CA CYS A 48 -18.10 8.24 -1.62
C CYS A 48 -18.58 7.32 -0.50
N HIS A 49 -19.71 6.63 -0.69
CA HIS A 49 -20.32 5.76 0.32
C HIS A 49 -19.92 4.28 0.24
N GLY A 50 -18.96 3.92 -0.62
CA GLY A 50 -18.46 2.55 -0.74
C GLY A 50 -17.88 2.01 0.57
N ARG A 51 -18.18 0.74 0.85
CA ARG A 51 -17.77 -0.03 2.03
C ARG A 51 -17.37 -1.44 1.63
N LEU A 52 -16.45 -2.00 2.38
CA LEU A 52 -16.01 -3.38 2.22
C LEU A 52 -15.94 -4.04 3.60
N HIS A 53 -16.40 -5.28 3.68
CA HIS A 53 -16.26 -6.14 4.85
C HIS A 53 -15.31 -7.27 4.49
N THR A 54 -14.35 -7.56 5.36
CA THR A 54 -13.41 -8.67 5.19
C THR A 54 -13.35 -9.56 6.42
N SER A 55 -12.76 -10.75 6.28
CA SER A 55 -12.27 -11.53 7.43
C SER A 55 -11.08 -10.85 8.10
N LEU A 56 -10.54 -11.46 9.16
CA LEU A 56 -9.34 -10.99 9.83
C LEU A 56 -8.08 -11.14 8.97
N GLU A 57 -8.10 -12.06 8.01
CA GLU A 57 -7.04 -12.32 7.03
C GLU A 57 -7.17 -11.44 5.77
N ASP A 58 -7.97 -10.37 5.85
CA ASP A 58 -8.21 -9.41 4.76
C ASP A 58 -8.88 -10.02 3.51
N ILE A 59 -9.54 -11.18 3.65
CA ILE A 59 -10.33 -11.81 2.57
C ILE A 59 -11.66 -11.08 2.41
N ALA A 60 -11.95 -10.56 1.23
CA ALA A 60 -13.21 -9.90 0.93
C ALA A 60 -14.44 -10.82 1.15
N LEU A 61 -15.35 -10.38 2.02
CA LEU A 61 -16.60 -11.09 2.32
C LEU A 61 -17.80 -10.42 1.65
N LYS A 62 -17.85 -9.08 1.65
CA LYS A 62 -18.98 -8.31 1.12
C LYS A 62 -18.63 -6.87 0.81
N THR A 63 -19.01 -6.40 -0.37
CA THR A 63 -19.04 -4.97 -0.72
C THR A 63 -20.43 -4.38 -0.39
N VAL A 64 -20.47 -3.19 0.21
CA VAL A 64 -21.71 -2.50 0.63
C VAL A 64 -21.68 -1.05 0.16
N GLY A 65 -22.83 -0.53 -0.28
CA GLY A 65 -22.94 0.83 -0.79
C GLY A 65 -22.39 0.97 -2.21
N HIS A 66 -22.82 2.02 -2.90
CA HIS A 66 -22.37 2.31 -4.26
C HIS A 66 -21.19 3.27 -4.25
N HIS A 67 -20.21 3.04 -5.12
CA HIS A 67 -19.11 3.98 -5.32
C HIS A 67 -19.55 5.11 -6.24
N THR A 68 -19.39 6.34 -5.77
CA THR A 68 -19.55 7.55 -6.59
C THR A 68 -18.20 8.13 -7.02
N CYS A 69 -17.10 7.55 -6.52
CA CYS A 69 -15.74 7.88 -6.94
C CYS A 69 -15.35 7.10 -8.19
N ASN A 70 -14.51 7.69 -9.04
CA ASN A 70 -13.91 6.97 -10.16
C ASN A 70 -13.03 5.83 -9.66
N ASP A 71 -13.05 4.74 -10.43
CA ASP A 71 -12.18 3.61 -10.20
C ASP A 71 -10.70 4.06 -10.30
N SER A 72 -9.91 3.76 -9.28
CA SER A 72 -8.65 4.47 -9.05
C SER A 72 -7.45 3.80 -9.74
N ALA A 73 -7.67 3.15 -10.89
CA ALA A 73 -6.68 2.31 -11.58
C ALA A 73 -5.28 2.96 -11.74
N ALA A 74 -5.22 4.26 -12.08
CA ALA A 74 -3.97 5.00 -12.17
C ALA A 74 -3.31 5.22 -10.80
N ASN A 75 -4.09 5.61 -9.78
CA ASN A 75 -3.62 5.80 -8.41
C ASN A 75 -3.15 4.47 -7.78
N LEU A 76 -3.81 3.37 -8.13
CA LEU A 76 -3.43 2.01 -7.72
C LEU A 76 -2.08 1.62 -8.28
N PHE A 77 -1.84 1.87 -9.57
CA PHE A 77 -0.55 1.57 -10.19
C PHE A 77 0.60 2.33 -9.49
N THR A 78 0.42 3.63 -9.24
CA THR A 78 1.39 4.46 -8.51
C THR A 78 1.60 3.96 -7.08
N GLN A 79 0.53 3.64 -6.33
CA GLN A 79 0.63 3.14 -4.95
C GLN A 79 1.29 1.75 -4.90
N ARG A 80 1.03 0.86 -5.86
CA ARG A 80 1.69 -0.44 -5.99
C ARG A 80 3.18 -0.28 -6.24
N LEU A 81 3.57 0.63 -7.13
CA LEU A 81 4.97 1.00 -7.38
C LEU A 81 5.65 1.50 -6.10
N VAL A 82 5.04 2.45 -5.40
CA VAL A 82 5.59 3.03 -4.16
C VAL A 82 5.67 1.99 -3.04
N THR A 83 4.66 1.13 -2.89
CA THR A 83 4.66 0.05 -1.89
C THR A 83 5.73 -0.99 -2.20
N GLY A 84 5.92 -1.36 -3.47
CA GLY A 84 7.01 -2.23 -3.89
C GLY A 84 8.38 -1.62 -3.64
N ILE A 85 8.55 -0.31 -3.88
CA ILE A 85 9.80 0.40 -3.56
C ILE A 85 10.05 0.41 -2.05
N LYS A 86 9.04 0.71 -1.23
CA LYS A 86 9.17 0.70 0.24
C LYS A 86 9.46 -0.68 0.80
N ARG A 87 8.74 -1.71 0.34
CA ARG A 87 8.99 -3.11 0.75
C ARG A 87 10.42 -3.52 0.43
N ARG A 88 10.91 -3.19 -0.78
CA ARG A 88 12.31 -3.40 -1.12
C ARG A 88 13.24 -2.62 -0.19
N ALA A 89 12.94 -1.36 0.12
CA ALA A 89 13.76 -0.58 1.05
C ALA A 89 13.76 -1.13 2.49
N GLU A 90 12.66 -1.71 2.97
CA GLU A 90 12.57 -2.39 4.27
C GLU A 90 13.31 -3.73 4.28
N GLU A 91 13.25 -4.49 3.18
CA GLU A 91 13.96 -5.76 3.00
C GLU A 91 15.47 -5.57 2.77
N THR A 92 15.85 -4.44 2.16
CA THR A 92 17.25 -4.05 2.06
C THR A 92 17.62 -3.35 3.36
N MET A 93 17.90 -4.13 4.41
CA MET A 93 18.60 -3.68 5.63
C MET A 93 20.02 -3.12 5.35
N ASP A 94 20.35 -2.83 4.09
CA ASP A 94 21.57 -2.17 3.73
C ASP A 94 21.44 -0.70 4.10
N THR A 95 22.13 -0.31 5.17
CA THR A 95 22.44 1.09 5.44
C THR A 95 23.04 1.73 4.17
N PRO A 96 22.92 3.06 3.96
CA PRO A 96 23.58 3.73 2.83
C PRO A 96 25.07 3.38 2.70
N ALA A 97 25.74 3.07 3.82
CA ALA A 97 27.12 2.58 3.86
C ALA A 97 27.28 1.15 3.30
N ALA A 98 26.34 0.23 3.60
CA ALA A 98 26.34 -1.12 3.04
C ALA A 98 26.05 -1.10 1.53
N ILE A 99 25.13 -0.25 1.06
CA ILE A 99 24.88 -0.04 -0.37
C ILE A 99 26.14 0.49 -1.06
N ARG A 100 26.79 1.51 -0.50
CA ARG A 100 28.05 2.06 -1.02
C ARG A 100 29.14 0.98 -1.08
N THR A 101 29.32 0.21 -0.01
CA THR A 101 30.36 -0.85 0.05
C THR A 101 30.13 -1.93 -1.00
N ARG A 102 28.87 -2.36 -1.20
CA ARG A 102 28.51 -3.35 -2.22
C ARG A 102 28.76 -2.85 -3.63
N ILE A 103 28.47 -1.58 -3.91
CA ILE A 103 28.75 -0.96 -5.21
C ILE A 103 30.27 -0.90 -5.44
N LEU A 104 31.05 -0.49 -4.44
CA LEU A 104 32.51 -0.41 -4.55
C LEU A 104 33.16 -1.78 -4.77
N GLN A 105 32.59 -2.86 -4.22
CA GLN A 105 33.05 -4.24 -4.44
C GLN A 105 32.84 -4.75 -5.88
N GLN A 106 31.92 -4.14 -6.63
CA GLN A 106 31.60 -4.54 -8.01
C GLN A 106 32.31 -3.66 -9.06
N VAL A 107 33.04 -2.63 -8.62
CA VAL A 107 33.73 -1.70 -9.50
C VAL A 107 35.20 -2.13 -9.65
N PRO A 108 35.73 -2.27 -10.88
CA PRO A 108 37.14 -2.55 -11.11
C PRO A 108 38.04 -1.51 -10.43
N THR A 109 39.09 -1.98 -9.76
CA THR A 109 40.05 -1.20 -8.98
C THR A 109 40.55 0.11 -9.60
N PRO A 110 40.83 0.21 -10.92
CA PRO A 110 41.29 1.47 -11.51
C PRO A 110 40.22 2.59 -11.55
N VAL A 111 38.93 2.26 -11.44
CA VAL A 111 37.84 3.24 -11.39
C VAL A 111 37.66 3.80 -9.97
N LEU A 112 37.98 3.01 -8.93
CA LEU A 112 37.89 3.42 -7.52
C LEU A 112 38.80 4.61 -7.16
N ALA A 113 39.95 4.73 -7.83
CA ALA A 113 40.92 5.80 -7.58
C ALA A 113 40.44 7.21 -8.01
N ASN A 114 39.32 7.30 -8.73
CA ASN A 114 38.78 8.56 -9.27
C ASN A 114 37.41 8.95 -8.68
N LEU A 115 36.91 8.25 -7.65
CA LEU A 115 35.69 8.66 -6.94
C LEU A 115 36.01 9.72 -5.86
N PRO A 116 35.18 10.76 -5.70
CA PRO A 116 35.33 11.79 -4.66
C PRO A 116 34.99 11.30 -3.24
#